data_AF-A0A6C0C6G4-F1
#
_entry.id   AF-A0A6C0C6G4-F1
#
_cell.length_a   1.000
_cell.length_b   1.000
_cell.length_c   1.000
_cell.angle_alpha   90.00
_cell.angle_beta   90.00
_cell.angle_gamma   90.00
#
_symmetry.space_group_name_H-M   'P 1'
#
loop_
_entity.id
_entity.type
_entity.pdbx_description
1 polymer ?
#
loop_
_entity_poly.entity_id
_entity_poly.type
_entity_poly.pdbx_seq_one_letter_code
_entity_poly.pdbx_strand_id
1 'polypeptide(L)'
;MKLSKHDLSTLMKTFPNVELSYEKNIHKIVPSSNIYLTIPKGKKYFAWFRNWKNHSICAFLELDKYKKNIQTIVIKNTSFDPLLCSGAGTLVYGTVFNINSYEFFNIEDIFYFKGNNISRNVQFDKLNTLQIMFSNYLNPLMLSKSDIVFGLPLIETSHDNIIKKIQKLPYSIYCIQHRLLHKHRVFLNERVNIIKNHEYNFTIKATINPDIYDLYYKNDSDLVYYKCACIPDFNTSVYMNSIFRDIKENRNLDTLEESDDEEEFENIADDKFVDLEKSCDFKCVYLKYYDSWKPLEQTSELICSEKDIHKIEKYNTR
;
A
#
# COMPACT_ATOMS: atom_id res chain seq x y z
N MET A 1 -14.57 -28.26 -3.57
CA MET A 1 -14.45 -29.60 -2.94
C MET A 1 -14.21 -29.42 -1.45
N LYS A 2 -14.99 -30.06 -0.57
CA LYS A 2 -14.74 -30.07 0.89
C LYS A 2 -13.96 -31.33 1.27
N LEU A 3 -12.86 -31.18 2.01
CA LEU A 3 -12.04 -32.30 2.48
C LEU A 3 -12.61 -32.87 3.79
N SER A 4 -12.68 -34.20 3.89
CA SER A 4 -13.02 -34.86 5.16
C SER A 4 -11.83 -34.85 6.14
N LYS A 5 -12.06 -35.11 7.43
CA LYS A 5 -10.97 -35.25 8.42
C LYS A 5 -9.95 -36.33 8.03
N HIS A 6 -10.43 -37.43 7.43
CA HIS A 6 -9.56 -38.49 6.93
C HIS A 6 -8.69 -37.99 5.76
N ASP A 7 -9.28 -37.24 4.83
CA ASP A 7 -8.54 -36.67 3.70
C ASP A 7 -7.44 -35.73 4.17
N LEU A 8 -7.73 -34.88 5.16
CA LEU A 8 -6.75 -33.97 5.75
C LEU A 8 -5.55 -34.73 6.36
N SER A 9 -5.82 -35.78 7.13
CA SER A 9 -4.77 -36.62 7.74
C SER A 9 -3.89 -37.28 6.69
N THR A 10 -4.48 -37.85 5.65
CA THR A 10 -3.75 -38.51 4.57
C THR A 10 -2.94 -37.50 3.75
N LEU A 11 -3.52 -36.33 3.47
CA LEU A 11 -2.83 -35.26 2.74
C LEU A 11 -1.60 -34.77 3.51
N MET A 12 -1.73 -34.59 4.83
CA MET A 12 -0.62 -34.23 5.72
C MET A 12 0.50 -35.27 5.75
N LYS A 13 0.16 -36.57 5.79
CA LYS A 13 1.18 -37.65 5.75
C LYS A 13 2.03 -37.64 4.48
N THR A 14 1.44 -37.18 3.38
CA THR A 14 2.12 -37.07 2.07
C THR A 14 2.75 -35.70 1.84
N PHE A 15 2.59 -34.75 2.76
CA PHE A 15 3.14 -33.41 2.60
C PHE A 15 4.68 -33.48 2.60
N PRO A 16 5.36 -32.86 1.62
CA PRO A 16 6.82 -32.89 1.57
C PRO A 16 7.45 -32.27 2.82
N ASN A 17 8.59 -32.82 3.26
CA ASN A 17 9.34 -32.21 4.34
C ASN A 17 10.01 -30.92 3.84
N VAL A 18 9.64 -29.78 4.43
CA VAL A 18 10.10 -28.45 4.01
C VAL A 18 10.54 -27.64 5.22
N GLU A 19 11.74 -27.08 5.11
CA GLU A 19 12.26 -26.11 6.07
C GLU A 19 12.09 -24.69 5.53
N LEU A 20 11.42 -23.83 6.30
CA LEU A 20 11.30 -22.42 5.95
C LEU A 20 12.64 -21.71 6.14
N SER A 21 12.95 -20.80 5.21
CA SER A 21 14.11 -19.92 5.31
C SER A 21 14.10 -19.13 6.62
N TYR A 22 15.27 -18.96 7.24
CA TYR A 22 15.43 -18.15 8.44
C TYR A 22 15.22 -16.67 8.12
N GLU A 23 14.48 -15.97 8.97
CA GLU A 23 14.20 -14.55 8.84
C GLU A 23 14.62 -13.78 10.10
N LYS A 24 15.15 -12.57 9.94
CA LYS A 24 15.53 -11.68 11.03
C LYS A 24 15.02 -10.26 10.79
N ASN A 25 14.36 -9.66 11.78
CA ASN A 25 13.98 -8.25 11.70
C ASN A 25 15.22 -7.35 11.86
N ILE A 26 15.28 -6.29 11.05
CA ILE A 26 16.36 -5.30 11.09
C ILE A 26 15.81 -3.89 11.32
N HIS A 27 16.56 -3.08 12.06
CA HIS A 27 16.24 -1.68 12.37
C HIS A 27 17.14 -0.68 11.62
N LYS A 28 18.23 -1.14 11.02
CA LYS A 28 19.15 -0.35 10.19
C LYS A 28 19.43 -1.10 8.90
N ILE A 29 19.47 -0.39 7.78
CA ILE A 29 19.71 -0.96 6.45
C ILE A 29 21.12 -1.54 6.42
N VAL A 30 21.23 -2.82 6.08
CA VAL A 30 22.51 -3.51 5.95
C VAL A 30 22.90 -3.51 4.45
N PRO A 31 24.07 -2.98 4.05
CA PRO A 31 24.45 -2.79 2.63
C PRO A 31 24.64 -4.06 1.81
N SER A 32 24.45 -5.25 2.38
CA SER A 32 24.87 -6.51 1.79
C SER A 32 23.83 -7.20 0.91
N SER A 33 22.72 -6.52 0.59
CA SER A 33 21.58 -7.10 -0.13
C SER A 33 21.58 -6.60 -1.57
N ASN A 34 21.22 -7.46 -2.53
CA ASN A 34 21.19 -7.08 -3.95
C ASN A 34 19.80 -7.22 -4.59
N ILE A 35 18.82 -7.73 -3.84
CA ILE A 35 17.41 -7.71 -4.20
C ILE A 35 16.55 -7.37 -2.98
N TYR A 36 15.49 -6.62 -3.22
CA TYR A 36 14.50 -6.16 -2.25
C TYR A 36 13.12 -6.63 -2.71
N LEU A 37 12.38 -7.29 -1.82
CA LEU A 37 11.07 -7.86 -2.13
C LEU A 37 10.02 -7.28 -1.18
N THR A 38 8.81 -6.99 -1.66
CA THR A 38 7.70 -6.59 -0.80
C THR A 38 6.98 -7.79 -0.19
N ILE A 39 6.74 -7.77 1.11
CA ILE A 39 5.90 -8.76 1.79
C ILE A 39 4.59 -8.09 2.22
N PRO A 40 3.42 -8.45 1.65
CA PRO A 40 2.14 -7.84 2.04
C PRO A 40 1.74 -8.22 3.47
N LYS A 41 0.88 -7.41 4.11
CA LYS A 41 0.25 -7.80 5.37
C LYS A 41 -0.83 -8.85 5.09
N GLY A 42 -0.68 -10.02 5.69
CA GLY A 42 -1.62 -11.11 5.51
C GLY A 42 -1.24 -12.37 6.27
N LYS A 43 -1.91 -13.47 5.96
CA LYS A 43 -1.70 -14.78 6.57
C LYS A 43 -0.73 -15.60 5.71
N LYS A 44 0.14 -16.39 6.35
CA LYS A 44 1.13 -17.22 5.65
C LYS A 44 0.53 -18.59 5.30
N TYR A 45 0.79 -19.03 4.08
CA TYR A 45 0.34 -20.34 3.60
C TYR A 45 1.44 -21.03 2.81
N PHE A 46 1.41 -22.35 2.83
CA PHE A 46 1.87 -23.14 1.69
C PHE A 46 0.73 -23.30 0.70
N ALA A 47 1.00 -23.13 -0.60
CA ALA A 47 0.09 -23.55 -1.65
C ALA A 47 0.71 -24.72 -2.42
N TRP A 48 -0.01 -25.84 -2.46
CA TRP A 48 0.45 -27.11 -2.97
C TRP A 48 -0.44 -27.57 -4.12
N PHE A 49 0.11 -27.50 -5.33
CA PHE A 49 -0.49 -28.07 -6.53
C PHE A 49 -0.20 -29.56 -6.57
N ARG A 50 -1.23 -30.39 -6.44
CA ARG A 50 -1.07 -31.85 -6.45
C ARG A 50 -2.28 -32.56 -7.04
N ASN A 51 -2.06 -33.80 -7.46
CA ASN A 51 -3.15 -34.71 -7.74
C ASN A 51 -3.70 -35.31 -6.43
N TRP A 52 -5.02 -35.33 -6.32
CA TRP A 52 -5.76 -35.88 -5.19
C TRP A 52 -7.03 -36.54 -5.68
N LYS A 53 -7.19 -37.86 -5.43
CA LYS A 53 -8.36 -38.65 -5.86
C LYS A 53 -8.75 -38.39 -7.32
N ASN A 54 -7.78 -38.47 -8.23
CA ASN A 54 -7.91 -38.21 -9.68
C ASN A 54 -8.28 -36.77 -10.08
N HIS A 55 -8.23 -35.81 -9.16
CA HIS A 55 -8.39 -34.39 -9.46
C HIS A 55 -7.10 -33.64 -9.22
N SER A 56 -6.73 -32.76 -10.15
CA SER A 56 -5.66 -31.77 -9.91
C SER A 56 -6.22 -30.64 -9.06
N ILE A 57 -5.63 -30.42 -7.88
CA ILE A 57 -6.10 -29.45 -6.89
C ILE A 57 -4.97 -28.52 -6.45
N CYS A 58 -5.34 -27.33 -5.98
CA CYS A 58 -4.45 -26.44 -5.24
C CYS A 58 -4.87 -26.42 -3.76
N ALA A 59 -4.10 -27.10 -2.91
CA ALA A 59 -4.33 -27.14 -1.47
C ALA A 59 -3.55 -26.01 -0.78
N PHE A 60 -4.24 -25.17 -0.02
CA PHE A 60 -3.67 -24.12 0.81
C PHE A 60 -3.59 -24.59 2.25
N LEU A 61 -2.38 -24.60 2.81
CA LEU A 61 -2.09 -25.02 4.17
C LEU A 61 -1.74 -23.76 5.00
N GLU A 62 -2.66 -23.34 5.87
CA GLU A 62 -2.50 -22.16 6.73
C GLU A 62 -1.46 -22.42 7.80
N LEU A 63 -0.53 -21.48 7.97
CA LEU A 63 0.51 -21.57 8.99
C LEU A 63 0.15 -20.77 10.24
N ASP A 64 0.36 -21.41 11.40
CA ASP A 64 0.26 -20.78 12.70
C ASP A 64 1.29 -19.65 12.84
N LYS A 65 0.82 -18.47 13.28
CA LYS A 65 1.67 -17.29 13.51
C LYS A 65 2.81 -17.55 14.50
N TYR A 66 2.62 -18.43 15.48
CA TYR A 66 3.54 -18.68 16.58
C TYR A 66 4.28 -19.99 16.42
N LYS A 67 3.57 -21.06 16.06
CA LYS A 67 4.13 -22.43 16.07
C LYS A 67 4.69 -22.88 14.71
N LYS A 68 4.46 -22.12 13.63
CA LYS A 68 4.77 -22.51 12.24
C LYS A 68 4.19 -23.88 11.83
N ASN A 69 3.21 -24.37 12.58
CA ASN A 69 2.50 -25.61 12.28
C ASN A 69 1.36 -25.33 11.30
N ILE A 70 0.99 -26.34 10.52
CA ILE A 70 -0.16 -26.27 9.64
C ILE A 70 -1.45 -26.34 10.49
N GLN A 71 -2.23 -25.28 10.49
CA GLN A 71 -3.49 -25.19 11.25
C GLN A 71 -4.67 -25.77 10.48
N THR A 72 -4.81 -25.34 9.22
CA THR A 72 -5.99 -25.65 8.39
C THR A 72 -5.54 -25.92 6.97
N ILE A 73 -6.23 -26.85 6.29
CA ILE A 73 -6.04 -27.07 4.85
C ILE A 73 -7.35 -26.80 4.13
N VAL A 74 -7.30 -25.94 3.12
CA VAL A 74 -8.44 -25.58 2.28
C VAL A 74 -8.08 -25.74 0.82
N ILE A 75 -9.02 -26.19 -0.01
CA ILE A 75 -8.84 -26.19 -1.46
C ILE A 75 -9.33 -24.84 -1.97
N LYS A 76 -8.46 -24.10 -2.67
CA LYS A 76 -8.83 -22.84 -3.33
C LYS A 76 -8.98 -23.06 -4.82
N ASN A 77 -9.95 -22.37 -5.41
CA ASN A 77 -10.13 -22.34 -6.86
C ASN A 77 -9.09 -21.40 -7.46
N THR A 78 -8.35 -21.89 -8.45
CA THR A 78 -7.36 -21.13 -9.20
C THR A 78 -7.19 -21.77 -10.57
N SER A 79 -6.90 -20.97 -11.59
CA SER A 79 -6.71 -21.47 -12.95
C SER A 79 -5.24 -21.82 -13.16
N PHE A 80 -4.96 -23.10 -13.40
CA PHE A 80 -3.60 -23.60 -13.57
C PHE A 80 -3.56 -24.84 -14.46
N ASP A 81 -2.40 -25.12 -15.04
CA ASP A 81 -2.12 -26.32 -15.81
C ASP A 81 -1.87 -27.52 -14.87
N PRO A 82 -2.62 -28.65 -15.03
CA PRO A 82 -2.44 -29.88 -14.27
C PRO A 82 -1.00 -30.42 -14.21
N LEU A 83 -0.12 -30.06 -15.14
CA LEU A 83 1.29 -30.42 -15.12
C LEU A 83 2.02 -29.94 -13.85
N LEU A 84 1.54 -28.88 -13.18
CA LEU A 84 2.06 -28.46 -11.87
C LEU A 84 1.90 -29.52 -10.79
N CYS A 85 0.93 -30.43 -10.94
CA CYS A 85 0.63 -31.52 -10.02
C CYS A 85 1.49 -32.78 -10.24
N SER A 86 2.43 -32.76 -11.20
CA SER A 86 3.27 -33.92 -11.54
C SER A 86 4.13 -34.37 -10.36
N GLY A 87 4.30 -35.67 -10.18
CA GLY A 87 5.09 -36.26 -9.11
C GLY A 87 4.61 -35.85 -7.71
N ALA A 88 5.51 -35.31 -6.89
CA ALA A 88 5.15 -34.73 -5.58
C ALA A 88 4.42 -33.37 -5.69
N GLY A 89 4.23 -32.85 -6.91
CA GLY A 89 3.55 -31.60 -7.17
C GLY A 89 4.45 -30.37 -7.10
N THR A 90 3.83 -29.20 -7.12
CA THR A 90 4.50 -27.89 -7.01
C THR A 90 4.12 -27.26 -5.69
N LEU A 91 5.11 -26.87 -4.90
CA LEU A 91 4.92 -26.37 -3.53
C LEU A 91 5.59 -25.01 -3.38
N VAL A 92 4.76 -24.00 -3.15
CA VAL A 92 5.16 -22.61 -2.96
C VAL A 92 4.74 -22.11 -1.59
N TYR A 93 5.44 -21.10 -1.08
CA TYR A 93 5.14 -20.44 0.18
C TYR A 93 4.93 -18.95 -0.05
N GLY A 94 4.02 -18.37 0.72
CA GLY A 94 3.67 -16.98 0.51
C GLY A 94 2.64 -16.43 1.47
N THR A 95 2.18 -15.23 1.17
CA THR A 95 1.17 -14.51 1.93
C THR A 95 -0.13 -14.42 1.16
N VAL A 96 -1.25 -14.80 1.78
CA VAL A 96 -2.60 -14.44 1.31
C VAL A 96 -2.96 -13.06 1.87
N PHE A 97 -3.36 -12.16 0.98
CA PHE A 97 -3.79 -10.79 1.30
C PHE A 97 -4.94 -10.36 0.37
N ASN A 98 -5.61 -9.25 0.73
CA ASN A 98 -6.83 -8.84 0.02
C ASN A 98 -6.67 -7.46 -0.62
N ILE A 99 -7.23 -7.29 -1.81
CA ILE A 99 -7.43 -5.99 -2.46
C ILE A 99 -8.91 -5.89 -2.82
N ASN A 100 -9.62 -4.86 -2.30
CA ASN A 100 -11.03 -4.59 -2.63
C ASN A 100 -11.95 -5.83 -2.55
N SER A 101 -11.78 -6.67 -1.52
CA SER A 101 -12.49 -7.94 -1.27
C SER A 101 -12.07 -9.16 -2.08
N TYR A 102 -11.11 -9.04 -2.99
CA TYR A 102 -10.52 -10.16 -3.73
C TYR A 102 -9.27 -10.68 -3.02
N GLU A 103 -9.10 -12.01 -2.99
CA GLU A 103 -7.95 -12.68 -2.39
C GLU A 103 -6.82 -12.86 -3.41
N PHE A 104 -5.61 -12.53 -3.00
CA PHE A 104 -4.39 -12.70 -3.76
C PHE A 104 -3.38 -13.50 -2.94
N PHE A 105 -2.58 -14.32 -3.61
CA PHE A 105 -1.47 -15.05 -3.01
C PHE A 105 -0.14 -14.54 -3.56
N ASN A 106 0.62 -13.86 -2.70
CA ASN A 106 1.97 -13.38 -3.00
C ASN A 106 2.98 -14.48 -2.75
N ILE A 107 3.59 -15.04 -3.80
CA ILE A 107 4.58 -16.12 -3.69
C ILE A 107 5.94 -15.54 -3.25
N GLU A 108 6.44 -16.01 -2.11
CA GLU A 108 7.68 -15.54 -1.52
C GLU A 108 8.82 -16.54 -1.68
N ASP A 109 8.52 -17.84 -1.76
CA ASP A 109 9.52 -18.90 -1.94
C ASP A 109 8.89 -20.11 -2.67
N ILE A 110 9.73 -20.93 -3.28
CA ILE A 110 9.35 -22.18 -3.94
C ILE A 110 10.26 -23.31 -3.47
N PHE A 111 9.65 -24.45 -3.16
CA PHE A 111 10.35 -25.62 -2.62
C PHE A 111 10.33 -26.80 -3.56
N TYR A 112 9.20 -27.00 -4.24
CA TYR A 112 9.06 -28.06 -5.25
C TYR A 112 8.47 -27.48 -6.51
N PHE A 113 8.97 -27.93 -7.67
CA PHE A 113 8.42 -27.62 -8.97
C PHE A 113 8.20 -28.92 -9.75
N LYS A 114 6.94 -29.25 -10.03
CA LYS A 114 6.53 -30.47 -10.76
C LYS A 114 7.17 -31.75 -10.22
N GLY A 115 7.27 -31.86 -8.89
CA GLY A 115 7.83 -33.01 -8.18
C GLY A 115 9.32 -32.91 -7.84
N ASN A 116 10.07 -31.99 -8.46
CA ASN A 116 11.49 -31.80 -8.20
C ASN A 116 11.71 -30.90 -6.98
N ASN A 117 12.52 -31.34 -6.02
CA ASN A 117 12.89 -30.54 -4.86
C ASN A 117 13.97 -29.51 -5.23
N ILE A 118 13.62 -28.23 -5.14
CA ILE A 118 14.50 -27.08 -5.40
C ILE A 118 14.67 -26.18 -4.18
N SER A 119 14.31 -26.68 -2.99
CA SER A 119 14.36 -25.93 -1.72
C SER A 119 15.74 -25.33 -1.43
N ARG A 120 16.81 -26.04 -1.81
CA ARG A 120 18.21 -25.67 -1.60
C ARG A 120 18.80 -24.81 -2.71
N ASN A 121 18.05 -24.48 -3.76
CA ASN A 121 18.56 -23.64 -4.84
C ASN A 121 18.68 -22.18 -4.39
N VAL A 122 19.59 -21.44 -5.02
CA VAL A 122 19.74 -20.00 -4.78
C VAL A 122 18.51 -19.23 -5.29
N GLN A 123 18.35 -17.98 -4.83
CA GLN A 123 17.19 -17.17 -5.18
C GLN A 123 17.07 -16.95 -6.69
N PHE A 124 18.18 -16.83 -7.41
CA PHE A 124 18.21 -16.71 -8.87
C PHE A 124 17.45 -17.85 -9.56
N ASP A 125 17.81 -19.11 -9.26
CA ASP A 125 17.20 -20.28 -9.89
C ASP A 125 15.73 -20.42 -9.50
N LYS A 126 15.40 -20.09 -8.25
CA LYS A 126 14.02 -20.07 -7.75
C LYS A 126 13.17 -19.03 -8.49
N LEU A 127 13.69 -17.82 -8.70
CA LEU A 127 13.00 -16.77 -9.46
C LEU A 127 12.83 -17.15 -10.93
N ASN A 128 13.84 -17.75 -11.57
CA ASN A 128 13.71 -18.28 -12.93
C ASN A 128 12.64 -19.37 -13.01
N THR A 129 12.58 -20.25 -12.01
CA THR A 129 11.53 -21.28 -11.92
C THR A 129 10.15 -20.67 -11.76
N LEU A 130 10.01 -19.64 -10.91
CA LEU A 130 8.76 -18.91 -10.75
C LEU A 130 8.35 -18.20 -12.05
N GLN A 131 9.28 -17.59 -12.78
CA GLN A 131 9.00 -17.00 -14.09
C GLN A 131 8.44 -18.05 -15.06
N ILE A 132 9.07 -19.22 -15.16
CA ILE A 132 8.57 -20.35 -15.97
C ILE A 132 7.17 -20.78 -15.51
N MET A 133 6.95 -20.87 -14.19
CA MET A 133 5.65 -21.22 -13.60
C MET A 133 4.55 -20.26 -14.05
N PHE A 134 4.80 -18.95 -13.97
CA PHE A 134 3.84 -17.92 -14.34
C PHE A 134 3.60 -17.83 -15.85
N SER A 135 4.65 -17.97 -16.67
CA SER A 135 4.50 -17.85 -18.13
C SER A 135 3.78 -19.03 -18.77
N ASN A 136 3.92 -20.24 -18.20
CA ASN A 136 3.50 -21.46 -18.88
C ASN A 136 2.39 -22.24 -18.16
N TYR A 137 2.22 -22.05 -16.84
CA TYR A 137 1.40 -22.96 -16.04
C TYR A 137 0.34 -22.29 -15.17
N LEU A 138 0.43 -20.97 -14.95
CA LEU A 138 -0.59 -20.21 -14.23
C LEU A 138 -1.33 -19.29 -15.19
N ASN A 139 -2.64 -19.19 -15.02
CA ASN A 139 -3.45 -18.21 -15.72
C ASN A 139 -4.11 -17.28 -14.69
N PRO A 140 -3.87 -15.96 -14.72
CA PRO A 140 -4.42 -15.02 -13.74
C PRO A 140 -5.92 -14.72 -13.96
N LEU A 141 -6.71 -15.72 -14.30
CA LEU A 141 -8.15 -15.60 -14.52
C LEU A 141 -8.91 -15.65 -13.18
N MET A 142 -9.62 -14.57 -12.86
CA MET A 142 -10.63 -14.54 -11.79
C MET A 142 -12.03 -14.59 -12.38
N LEU A 143 -12.78 -15.64 -12.08
CA LEU A 143 -14.19 -15.78 -12.49
C LEU A 143 -15.14 -15.46 -11.34
N SER A 144 -14.69 -15.70 -10.11
CA SER A 144 -15.48 -15.51 -8.89
C SER A 144 -14.67 -14.82 -7.77
N LYS A 145 -15.38 -14.25 -6.80
CA LYS A 145 -14.77 -13.72 -5.56
C LYS A 145 -14.14 -14.79 -4.67
N SER A 146 -14.44 -16.07 -4.93
CA SER A 146 -13.85 -17.21 -4.20
C SER A 146 -12.56 -17.73 -4.82
N ASP A 147 -12.21 -17.24 -6.00
CA ASP A 147 -10.97 -17.61 -6.69
C ASP A 147 -9.80 -16.84 -6.07
N ILE A 148 -8.63 -17.45 -6.11
CA ILE A 148 -7.38 -16.82 -5.67
C ILE A 148 -6.43 -16.66 -6.84
N VAL A 149 -5.87 -15.46 -6.96
CA VAL A 149 -4.86 -15.13 -7.96
C VAL A 149 -3.48 -15.23 -7.35
N PHE A 150 -2.60 -15.95 -8.03
CA PHE A 150 -1.20 -16.01 -7.69
C PHE A 150 -0.48 -14.79 -8.26
N GLY A 151 0.42 -14.21 -7.49
CA GLY A 151 1.24 -13.08 -7.89
C GLY A 151 2.65 -13.21 -7.31
N LEU A 152 3.60 -12.51 -7.92
CA LEU A 152 4.94 -12.33 -7.38
C LEU A 152 5.01 -11.01 -6.60
N PRO A 153 5.89 -10.93 -5.60
CA PRO A 153 6.16 -9.67 -4.91
C PRO A 153 6.74 -8.67 -5.89
N LEU A 154 6.61 -7.38 -5.56
CA LEU A 154 7.41 -6.37 -6.20
C LEU A 154 8.88 -6.64 -5.84
N ILE A 155 9.72 -6.83 -6.85
CA ILE A 155 11.16 -7.08 -6.69
C ILE A 155 11.93 -5.94 -7.35
N GLU A 156 12.90 -5.40 -6.62
CA GLU A 156 13.79 -4.34 -7.10
C GLU A 156 15.24 -4.63 -6.71
N THR A 157 16.17 -4.07 -7.48
CA THR A 157 17.61 -4.11 -7.16
C THR A 157 18.07 -2.86 -6.41
N SER A 158 17.24 -1.81 -6.37
CA SER A 158 17.48 -0.56 -5.63
C SER A 158 16.43 -0.36 -4.54
N HIS A 159 16.90 -0.03 -3.34
CA HIS A 159 16.05 0.26 -2.18
C HIS A 159 15.23 1.54 -2.40
N ASP A 160 15.82 2.59 -2.95
CA ASP A 160 15.08 3.84 -3.23
C ASP A 160 13.94 3.62 -4.23
N ASN A 161 14.17 2.77 -5.24
CA ASN A 161 13.16 2.45 -6.25
C ASN A 161 11.99 1.68 -5.64
N ILE A 162 12.27 0.71 -4.75
CA ILE A 162 11.20 -0.06 -4.12
C ILE A 162 10.35 0.84 -3.22
N ILE A 163 10.97 1.76 -2.46
CA ILE A 163 10.23 2.72 -1.61
C ILE A 163 9.27 3.56 -2.45
N LYS A 164 9.73 4.12 -3.57
CA LYS A 164 8.90 4.94 -4.47
C LYS A 164 7.71 4.15 -5.04
N LYS A 165 7.92 2.88 -5.41
CA LYS A 165 6.85 2.01 -5.92
C LYS A 165 5.86 1.60 -4.83
N ILE A 166 6.36 1.35 -3.62
CA ILE A 166 5.56 0.93 -2.47
C ILE A 166 4.48 1.96 -2.10
N GLN A 167 4.79 3.26 -2.21
CA GLN A 167 3.83 4.34 -1.93
C GLN A 167 2.56 4.26 -2.79
N LYS A 168 2.66 3.69 -4.00
CA LYS A 168 1.56 3.59 -4.97
C LYS A 168 0.74 2.31 -4.84
N LEU A 169 1.08 1.41 -3.91
CA LEU A 169 0.42 0.10 -3.83
C LEU A 169 -1.00 0.18 -3.21
N PRO A 170 -1.96 -0.57 -3.78
CA PRO A 170 -3.35 -0.56 -3.30
C PRO A 170 -3.56 -1.38 -2.02
N TYR A 171 -2.50 -2.03 -1.50
CA TYR A 171 -2.53 -2.86 -0.29
C TYR A 171 -1.45 -2.44 0.71
N SER A 172 -1.56 -2.92 1.94
CA SER A 172 -0.59 -2.64 3.00
C SER A 172 0.55 -3.66 3.02
N ILE A 173 1.76 -3.20 3.33
CA ILE A 173 2.98 -4.02 3.36
C ILE A 173 3.39 -4.28 4.80
N TYR A 174 3.83 -5.51 5.06
CA TYR A 174 4.35 -5.96 6.34
C TYR A 174 5.83 -5.59 6.52
N CYS A 175 6.65 -5.85 5.50
CA CYS A 175 8.06 -5.46 5.44
C CYS A 175 8.58 -5.39 4.00
N ILE A 176 9.71 -4.71 3.81
CA ILE A 176 10.62 -5.00 2.70
C ILE A 176 11.54 -6.11 3.18
N GLN A 177 11.63 -7.18 2.41
CA GLN A 177 12.54 -8.28 2.69
C GLN A 177 13.77 -8.17 1.79
N HIS A 178 14.93 -8.14 2.43
CA HIS A 178 16.23 -8.07 1.79
C HIS A 178 16.78 -9.47 1.58
N ARG A 179 17.23 -9.77 0.36
CA ARG A 179 17.81 -11.07 0.02
C ARG A 179 19.08 -10.92 -0.83
N LEU A 180 19.78 -12.03 -0.97
CA LEU A 180 20.91 -12.20 -1.87
C LEU A 180 20.52 -13.14 -3.01
N LEU A 181 20.72 -12.68 -4.25
CA LEU A 181 20.31 -13.39 -5.46
C LEU A 181 21.06 -14.73 -5.65
N HIS A 182 22.37 -14.74 -5.38
CA HIS A 182 23.26 -15.88 -5.66
C HIS A 182 23.88 -16.51 -4.42
N LYS A 183 23.45 -16.13 -3.21
CA LYS A 183 24.02 -16.64 -1.95
C LYS A 183 22.92 -16.97 -0.96
N HIS A 184 23.11 -18.08 -0.24
CA HIS A 184 22.24 -18.43 0.88
C HIS A 184 22.58 -17.57 2.08
N ARG A 185 21.60 -16.80 2.55
CA ARG A 185 21.69 -16.02 3.78
C ARG A 185 20.31 -15.87 4.38
N VAL A 186 20.28 -15.67 5.70
CA VAL A 186 19.09 -15.27 6.45
C VAL A 186 18.44 -14.07 5.77
N PHE A 187 17.13 -14.12 5.56
CA PHE A 187 16.36 -13.01 5.00
C PHE A 187 16.19 -11.91 6.04
N LEU A 188 16.41 -10.66 5.65
CA LEU A 188 16.31 -9.54 6.57
C LEU A 188 15.02 -8.76 6.33
N ASN A 189 14.19 -8.63 7.35
CA ASN A 189 12.89 -7.97 7.28
C ASN A 189 13.02 -6.53 7.82
N GLU A 190 12.87 -5.56 6.93
CA GLU A 190 12.82 -4.13 7.25
C GLU A 190 11.36 -3.69 7.41
N ARG A 191 11.03 -3.15 8.58
CA ARG A 191 9.71 -2.57 8.83
C ARG A 191 9.59 -1.23 8.13
N VAL A 192 8.66 -1.16 7.18
CA VAL A 192 8.35 0.08 6.48
C VAL A 192 7.01 0.61 6.95
N ASN A 193 7.03 1.81 7.51
CA ASN A 193 5.81 2.58 7.74
C ASN A 193 5.48 3.31 6.44
N ILE A 194 4.56 2.73 5.66
CA ILE A 194 4.00 3.45 4.51
C ILE A 194 3.06 4.52 5.07
N ILE A 195 3.54 5.75 5.14
CA ILE A 195 2.67 6.91 5.30
C ILE A 195 2.01 7.10 3.94
N LYS A 196 0.75 6.67 3.80
CA LYS A 196 -0.05 7.02 2.62
C LYS A 196 -0.42 8.48 2.77
N ASN A 197 0.26 9.33 2.01
CA ASN A 197 -0.17 10.71 1.82
C ASN A 197 -1.49 10.62 1.05
N HIS A 198 -2.59 10.96 1.72
CA HIS A 198 -3.87 11.09 1.05
C HIS A 198 -3.89 12.48 0.46
N GLU A 199 -4.08 12.56 -0.85
CA GLU A 199 -4.17 13.82 -1.58
C GLU A 199 -5.56 13.94 -2.16
N TYR A 200 -6.24 15.05 -1.88
CA TYR A 200 -7.54 15.37 -2.44
C TYR A 200 -7.60 16.85 -2.79
N ASN A 201 -8.43 17.15 -3.79
CA ASN A 201 -8.65 18.50 -4.25
C ASN A 201 -9.84 19.11 -3.50
N PHE A 202 -9.66 20.29 -2.93
CA PHE A 202 -10.68 21.04 -2.20
C PHE A 202 -10.79 22.45 -2.77
N THR A 203 -11.98 23.02 -2.75
CA THR A 203 -12.15 24.46 -2.95
C THR A 203 -11.84 25.16 -1.65
N ILE A 204 -11.00 26.18 -1.69
CA ILE A 204 -10.56 26.93 -0.52
C ILE A 204 -11.08 28.36 -0.59
N LYS A 205 -11.57 28.86 0.54
CA LYS A 205 -11.89 30.28 0.76
C LYS A 205 -11.15 30.81 1.98
N ALA A 206 -10.73 32.06 1.93
CA ALA A 206 -10.17 32.71 3.12
C ALA A 206 -11.29 33.17 4.06
N THR A 207 -11.02 33.14 5.36
CA THR A 207 -11.88 33.78 6.36
C THR A 207 -11.38 35.19 6.65
N ILE A 208 -12.05 35.95 7.53
CA ILE A 208 -11.53 37.26 7.95
C ILE A 208 -10.18 37.10 8.68
N ASN A 209 -10.05 36.06 9.51
CA ASN A 209 -8.86 35.83 10.33
C ASN A 209 -7.66 35.34 9.51
N PRO A 210 -6.46 35.95 9.69
CA PRO A 210 -5.26 35.57 8.96
C PRO A 210 -4.90 34.10 9.18
N ASP A 211 -4.32 33.47 8.16
CA ASP A 211 -3.94 32.05 8.11
C ASP A 211 -5.08 31.03 8.35
N ILE A 212 -6.34 31.48 8.46
CA ILE A 212 -7.50 30.61 8.57
C ILE A 212 -8.22 30.56 7.22
N TYR A 213 -8.26 29.34 6.67
CA TYR A 213 -8.89 29.03 5.39
C TYR A 213 -9.86 27.87 5.53
N ASP A 214 -11.01 27.98 4.88
CA ASP A 214 -12.06 26.97 4.91
C ASP A 214 -12.00 26.07 3.68
N LEU A 215 -12.11 24.77 3.91
CA LEU A 215 -12.13 23.74 2.88
C LEU A 215 -13.57 23.37 2.56
N TYR A 216 -13.87 23.33 1.26
CA TYR A 216 -15.15 22.92 0.72
C TYR A 216 -14.97 21.72 -0.22
N TYR A 217 -15.95 20.83 -0.23
CA TYR A 217 -16.04 19.71 -1.15
C TYR A 217 -17.32 19.80 -1.97
N LYS A 218 -17.38 19.02 -3.05
CA LYS A 218 -18.54 19.01 -3.93
C LYS A 218 -19.52 17.92 -3.52
N ASN A 219 -20.75 18.30 -3.21
CA ASN A 219 -21.88 17.38 -3.05
C ASN A 219 -22.90 17.65 -4.14
N ASP A 220 -23.02 16.72 -5.09
CA ASP A 220 -23.79 16.90 -6.33
C ASP A 220 -23.41 18.19 -7.08
N SER A 221 -24.18 19.27 -6.88
CA SER A 221 -23.96 20.59 -7.48
C SER A 221 -23.52 21.66 -6.49
N ASP A 222 -23.60 21.38 -5.18
CA ASP A 222 -23.36 22.37 -4.12
C ASP A 222 -21.96 22.22 -3.52
N LEU A 223 -21.37 23.34 -3.12
CA LEU A 223 -20.14 23.39 -2.34
C LEU A 223 -20.50 23.35 -0.86
N VAL A 224 -20.09 22.28 -0.18
CA VAL A 224 -20.38 22.07 1.23
C VAL A 224 -19.12 22.29 2.05
N TYR A 225 -19.25 23.07 3.12
CA TYR A 225 -18.17 23.30 4.08
C TYR A 225 -17.77 21.98 4.75
N TYR A 226 -16.46 21.75 4.86
CA TYR A 226 -15.92 20.58 5.54
C TYR A 226 -15.23 20.93 6.85
N LYS A 227 -14.09 21.63 6.77
CA LYS A 227 -13.28 22.05 7.93
C LYS A 227 -12.26 23.10 7.54
N CYS A 228 -11.57 23.66 8.52
CA CYS A 228 -10.45 24.56 8.30
C CYS A 228 -9.19 23.81 7.83
N ALA A 229 -8.48 24.40 6.88
CA ALA A 229 -7.18 23.95 6.40
C ALA A 229 -6.12 24.06 7.51
N CYS A 230 -5.15 23.15 7.47
CA CYS A 230 -3.98 23.18 8.34
C CYS A 230 -2.85 23.92 7.64
N ILE A 231 -2.39 25.01 8.26
CA ILE A 231 -1.23 25.78 7.83
C ILE A 231 -0.13 25.57 8.90
N PRO A 232 0.64 24.48 8.82
CA PRO A 232 1.58 24.12 9.89
C PRO A 232 2.92 24.85 9.80
N ASP A 233 3.23 25.50 8.68
CA ASP A 233 4.52 26.13 8.43
C ASP A 233 4.38 27.49 7.75
N PHE A 234 5.38 28.33 8.00
CA PHE A 234 5.47 29.70 7.51
C PHE A 234 5.40 29.78 5.98
N ASN A 235 6.08 28.87 5.27
CA ASN A 235 6.08 28.87 3.81
C ASN A 235 4.67 28.69 3.23
N THR A 236 3.87 27.82 3.85
CA THR A 236 2.48 27.60 3.45
C THR A 236 1.60 28.80 3.79
N SER A 237 1.83 29.44 4.94
CA SER A 237 1.15 30.70 5.32
C SER A 237 1.43 31.80 4.31
N VAL A 238 2.69 32.10 4.00
CA VAL A 238 3.08 33.10 3.01
C VAL A 238 2.48 32.81 1.64
N TYR A 239 2.51 31.55 1.21
CA TYR A 239 1.94 31.14 -0.08
C TYR A 239 0.43 31.38 -0.13
N MET A 240 -0.32 30.93 0.88
CA MET A 240 -1.77 31.11 0.91
C MET A 240 -2.16 32.59 1.06
N ASN A 241 -1.42 33.34 1.87
CA ASN A 241 -1.61 34.77 2.01
C ASN A 241 -1.39 35.49 0.69
N SER A 242 -0.33 35.16 -0.07
CA SER A 242 -0.09 35.77 -1.40
C SER A 242 -1.22 35.57 -2.41
N ILE A 243 -2.10 34.59 -2.18
CA ILE A 243 -3.21 34.27 -3.07
C ILE A 243 -4.50 34.96 -2.64
N PHE A 244 -4.81 34.98 -1.34
CA PHE A 244 -6.10 35.47 -0.83
C PHE A 244 -6.02 36.83 -0.14
N ARG A 245 -4.82 37.32 0.17
CA ARG A 245 -4.61 38.50 1.00
C ARG A 245 -3.51 39.40 0.45
N ASP A 246 -3.56 40.66 0.84
CA ASP A 246 -2.42 41.55 0.74
C ASP A 246 -1.88 41.85 2.14
N ILE A 247 -0.78 41.17 2.51
CA ILE A 247 -0.10 41.35 3.80
C ILE A 247 1.31 41.84 3.49
N LYS A 248 1.59 43.11 3.82
CA LYS A 248 2.86 43.79 3.50
C LYS A 248 4.04 43.13 4.22
N GLU A 249 3.81 42.66 5.44
CA GLU A 249 4.79 42.02 6.32
C GLU A 249 5.32 40.70 5.75
N ASN A 250 4.50 39.99 4.95
CA ASN A 250 4.94 38.80 4.24
C ASN A 250 5.94 39.12 3.12
N ARG A 251 5.97 40.37 2.62
CA ARG A 251 6.92 40.85 1.62
C ARG A 251 8.19 41.39 2.28
N ASN A 252 8.04 42.19 3.33
CA ASN A 252 9.14 42.71 4.12
C ASN A 252 8.68 43.03 5.54
N LEU A 253 9.36 42.51 6.57
CA LEU A 253 8.98 42.74 7.97
C LEU A 253 9.15 44.21 8.37
N ASP A 254 10.11 44.92 7.77
CA ASP A 254 10.42 46.32 8.11
C ASP A 254 9.31 47.30 7.66
N THR A 255 8.37 46.87 6.81
CA THR A 255 7.25 47.73 6.38
C THR A 255 6.25 48.02 7.51
N LEU A 256 6.36 47.33 8.66
CA LEU A 256 5.60 47.64 9.86
C LEU A 256 5.92 49.03 10.44
N GLU A 257 7.09 49.59 10.13
CA GLU A 257 7.52 50.91 10.61
C GLU A 257 7.20 52.04 9.62
N GLU A 258 6.72 51.69 8.42
CA GLU A 258 6.32 52.66 7.41
C GLU A 258 4.92 53.21 7.74
N SER A 259 4.71 54.51 7.54
CA SER A 259 3.39 55.11 7.72
C SER A 259 2.43 54.62 6.64
N ASP A 260 1.24 54.16 7.05
CA ASP A 260 0.15 53.81 6.14
C ASP A 260 -0.17 54.97 5.18
N ASP A 261 -0.59 54.64 3.96
CA ASP A 261 -1.07 55.65 3.02
C ASP A 261 -2.50 56.13 3.39
N GLU A 262 -2.90 57.30 2.88
CA GLU A 262 -4.19 57.90 3.23
C GLU A 262 -5.38 56.98 2.87
N GLU A 263 -5.30 56.23 1.77
CA GLU A 263 -6.36 55.32 1.32
C GLU A 263 -6.54 54.12 2.27
N GLU A 264 -5.44 53.55 2.77
CA GLU A 264 -5.46 52.47 3.75
C GLU A 264 -5.96 52.91 5.14
N PHE A 265 -5.67 54.16 5.50
CA PHE A 265 -6.16 54.78 6.73
C PHE A 265 -7.67 55.06 6.68
N GLU A 266 -8.20 55.48 5.53
CA GLU A 266 -9.62 55.75 5.35
C GLU A 266 -10.47 54.47 5.27
N ASN A 267 -9.89 53.35 4.82
CA ASN A 267 -10.60 52.08 4.75
C ASN A 267 -10.70 51.41 6.14
N ILE A 268 -11.90 51.42 6.72
CA ILE A 268 -12.23 50.81 8.02
C ILE A 268 -12.84 49.41 7.91
N ALA A 269 -12.92 48.84 6.70
CA ALA A 269 -13.52 47.52 6.52
C ALA A 269 -12.64 46.42 7.13
N ASP A 270 -13.26 45.50 7.87
CA ASP A 270 -12.58 44.39 8.54
C ASP A 270 -11.91 43.42 7.55
N ASP A 271 -12.36 43.41 6.29
CA ASP A 271 -11.88 42.57 5.20
C ASP A 271 -10.96 43.30 4.21
N LYS A 272 -10.52 44.53 4.51
CA LYS A 272 -9.75 45.36 3.56
C LYS A 272 -8.48 44.71 2.98
N PHE A 273 -7.91 43.73 3.68
CA PHE A 273 -6.70 43.00 3.28
C PHE A 273 -6.97 41.56 2.80
N VAL A 274 -8.24 41.18 2.62
CA VAL A 274 -8.61 39.81 2.25
C VAL A 274 -9.76 39.79 1.25
N ASP A 275 -9.60 39.00 0.20
CA ASP A 275 -10.67 38.75 -0.76
C ASP A 275 -11.51 37.55 -0.28
N LEU A 276 -12.66 37.85 0.36
CA LEU A 276 -13.59 36.84 0.88
C LEU A 276 -14.45 36.20 -0.22
N GLU A 277 -14.59 36.84 -1.38
CA GLU A 277 -15.35 36.29 -2.50
C GLU A 277 -14.51 35.31 -3.34
N LYS A 278 -13.19 35.50 -3.34
CA LYS A 278 -12.26 34.62 -4.02
C LYS A 278 -12.32 33.20 -3.50
N SER A 279 -12.52 32.27 -4.43
CA SER A 279 -12.40 30.84 -4.19
C SER A 279 -11.46 30.23 -5.21
N CYS A 280 -10.62 29.31 -4.75
CA CYS A 280 -9.61 28.65 -5.59
C CYS A 280 -9.53 27.18 -5.23
N ASP A 281 -9.34 26.33 -6.23
CA ASP A 281 -9.21 24.90 -6.03
C ASP A 281 -7.75 24.52 -5.77
N PHE A 282 -7.53 23.73 -4.72
CA PHE A 282 -6.20 23.31 -4.30
C PHE A 282 -6.12 21.81 -4.13
N LYS A 283 -5.00 21.27 -4.59
CA LYS A 283 -4.55 19.95 -4.17
C LYS A 283 -4.06 20.05 -2.73
N CYS A 284 -4.63 19.23 -1.86
CA CYS A 284 -4.31 19.22 -0.43
C CYS A 284 -3.83 17.85 0.01
N VAL A 285 -2.91 17.81 0.97
CA VAL A 285 -2.41 16.58 1.59
C VAL A 285 -2.92 16.44 3.02
N TYR A 286 -3.37 15.25 3.39
CA TYR A 286 -3.84 14.98 4.74
C TYR A 286 -2.68 14.76 5.70
N LEU A 287 -2.64 15.53 6.78
CA LEU A 287 -1.69 15.42 7.86
C LEU A 287 -2.31 14.67 9.04
N LYS A 288 -1.97 13.39 9.16
CA LYS A 288 -2.52 12.51 10.20
C LYS A 288 -2.29 13.02 11.63
N TYR A 289 -1.15 13.67 11.88
CA TYR A 289 -0.83 14.20 13.22
C TYR A 289 -1.80 15.31 13.66
N TYR A 290 -2.25 16.15 12.72
CA TYR A 290 -3.15 17.28 12.98
C TYR A 290 -4.63 16.96 12.68
N ASP A 291 -4.92 15.75 12.17
CA ASP A 291 -6.24 15.36 11.65
C ASP A 291 -6.83 16.38 10.66
N SER A 292 -5.98 17.03 9.85
CA SER A 292 -6.38 18.10 8.95
C SER A 292 -5.61 18.12 7.63
N TRP A 293 -6.05 18.94 6.67
CA TRP A 293 -5.50 18.99 5.31
C TRP A 293 -4.65 20.23 5.12
N LYS A 294 -3.45 20.03 4.59
CA LYS A 294 -2.53 21.10 4.20
C LYS A 294 -2.65 21.38 2.70
N PRO A 295 -2.88 22.64 2.27
CA PRO A 295 -2.83 23.02 0.86
C PRO A 295 -1.41 22.86 0.30
N LEU A 296 -1.29 22.36 -0.94
CA LEU A 296 -0.01 22.20 -1.63
C LEU A 296 0.11 23.14 -2.83
N GLU A 297 -0.77 23.00 -3.81
CA GLU A 297 -0.71 23.74 -5.07
C GLU A 297 -2.12 23.98 -5.62
N GLN A 298 -2.29 25.09 -6.33
CA GLN A 298 -3.54 25.38 -7.02
C GLN A 298 -3.72 24.42 -8.20
N THR A 299 -4.94 23.91 -8.38
CA THR A 299 -5.26 22.89 -9.39
C THR A 299 -6.54 23.25 -10.14
N SER A 300 -6.67 22.73 -11.37
CA SER A 300 -7.90 22.78 -12.17
C SER A 300 -8.58 21.41 -12.29
N GLU A 301 -8.13 20.43 -11.52
CA GLU A 301 -8.69 19.08 -11.48
C GLU A 301 -10.01 19.02 -10.70
N LEU A 302 -10.72 17.90 -10.84
CA LEU A 302 -12.00 17.68 -10.14
C LEU A 302 -11.82 17.71 -8.62
N ILE A 303 -12.72 18.46 -7.95
CA ILE A 303 -12.83 18.56 -6.49
C ILE A 303 -13.35 17.23 -5.92
N CYS A 304 -12.91 16.89 -4.71
CA CYS A 304 -13.31 15.66 -4.02
C CYS A 304 -14.81 15.62 -3.67
N SER A 305 -15.35 14.40 -3.57
CA SER A 305 -16.74 14.14 -3.22
C SER A 305 -16.91 13.71 -1.77
N GLU A 306 -18.13 13.77 -1.24
CA GLU A 306 -18.46 13.31 0.12
C GLU A 306 -17.98 11.87 0.41
N LYS A 307 -18.09 10.99 -0.60
CA LYS A 307 -17.65 9.59 -0.49
C LYS A 307 -16.16 9.45 -0.29
N ASP A 308 -15.37 10.39 -0.79
CA ASP A 308 -13.91 10.36 -0.70
C ASP A 308 -13.44 10.80 0.69
N ILE A 309 -14.10 11.79 1.27
CA ILE A 309 -13.88 12.22 2.66
C ILE A 309 -14.17 11.07 3.63
N HIS A 310 -15.35 10.45 3.53
CA HIS A 310 -15.74 9.37 4.44
C HIS A 310 -14.86 8.11 4.35
N LYS A 311 -14.17 7.87 3.22
CA LYS A 311 -13.19 6.77 3.13
C LYS A 311 -12.04 6.99 4.11
N ILE A 312 -11.55 8.22 4.25
CA ILE A 312 -10.39 8.53 5.11
C ILE A 312 -10.78 8.50 6.58
N GLU A 313 -11.93 9.08 6.94
CA GLU A 313 -12.40 9.11 8.33
C GLU A 313 -12.61 7.69 8.90
N LYS A 314 -13.14 6.76 8.08
CA LYS A 314 -13.26 5.33 8.44
C LYS A 314 -11.91 4.61 8.55
N TYR A 315 -10.89 5.05 7.81
CA TYR A 315 -9.54 4.51 7.91
C TYR A 315 -8.83 4.94 9.19
N ASN A 316 -9.20 6.09 9.76
CA ASN A 316 -8.60 6.64 10.98
C ASN A 316 -9.19 6.10 12.27
N THR A 317 -10.41 5.55 12.25
CA THR A 317 -11.09 4.94 13.42
C THR A 317 -10.68 3.49 13.71
N ARG A 318 -9.71 2.93 12.98
CA ARG A 318 -9.21 1.55 13.13
C ARG A 318 -7.72 1.50 13.44
#